data_AF-A0A965D0K9-F1
#
_entry.id   AF-A0A965D0K9-F1
#
_cell.length_a   1.000
_cell.length_b   1.000
_cell.length_c   1.000
_cell.angle_alpha   90.00
_cell.angle_beta   90.00
_cell.angle_gamma   90.00
#
_symmetry.space_group_name_H-M   'P 1'
#
loop_
_entity.id
_entity.type
_entity.pdbx_description
1 polymer ?
#
loop_
_entity_poly.entity_id
_entity_poly.type
_entity_poly.pdbx_seq_one_letter_code
_entity_poly.pdbx_strand_id
1 'polypeptide(L)'
;MITIHTVPQAFTPAQCDMLIGYTKSADAADAKLVNRSANHNIRRSELVWVDEIAEAEWVMTHLIDVVRQANRDVYNFDLTDFSESAQIARYGAERQGHFDWHSDIGEGQFARKRKLTVVVQLSDPAQYTGGTLEVMASNATTLGQKERGTAIVFPSYLLHRVTPVETGERFSLTVWAHGPAFR
;
A
#
# COMPACT_ATOMS: atom_id res chain seq x y z
N MET A 1 -23.47 -1.55 1.43
CA MET A 1 -22.54 -2.37 0.62
C MET A 1 -21.12 -1.98 1.03
N ILE A 2 -20.23 -2.93 1.29
CA ILE A 2 -18.84 -2.59 1.61
C ILE A 2 -18.24 -1.95 0.35
N THR A 3 -17.62 -0.78 0.52
CA THR A 3 -16.98 -0.05 -0.58
C THR A 3 -15.51 0.18 -0.26
N ILE A 4 -14.68 0.19 -1.30
CA ILE A 4 -13.40 0.86 -1.23
C ILE A 4 -13.65 2.37 -1.32
N HIS A 5 -12.80 3.17 -0.68
CA HIS A 5 -12.87 4.62 -0.71
C HIS A 5 -11.63 5.17 -1.39
N THR A 6 -11.80 6.25 -2.15
CA THR A 6 -10.71 6.86 -2.90
C THR A 6 -10.55 8.31 -2.50
N VAL A 7 -9.32 8.66 -2.11
CA VAL A 7 -8.89 10.02 -1.82
C VAL A 7 -7.92 10.46 -2.93
N PRO A 8 -8.40 11.18 -3.96
CA PRO A 8 -7.56 11.65 -5.05
C PRO A 8 -6.59 12.72 -4.54
N GLN A 9 -5.42 12.84 -5.17
CA GLN A 9 -4.40 13.85 -4.83
C GLN A 9 -3.97 13.82 -3.36
N ALA A 10 -4.04 12.65 -2.71
CA ALA A 10 -3.52 12.46 -1.35
C ALA A 10 -2.03 12.77 -1.25
N PHE A 11 -1.29 12.52 -2.35
CA PHE A 11 0.09 12.93 -2.53
C PHE A 11 0.23 13.66 -3.87
N THR A 12 1.02 14.73 -3.88
CA THR A 12 1.37 15.43 -5.12
C THR A 12 2.32 14.60 -5.99
N PRO A 13 2.39 14.84 -7.31
CA PRO A 13 3.37 14.15 -8.16
C PRO A 13 4.81 14.29 -7.65
N ALA A 14 5.20 15.49 -7.20
CA ALA A 14 6.53 15.75 -6.65
C ALA A 14 6.80 14.95 -5.36
N GLN A 15 5.81 14.81 -4.48
CA GLN A 15 5.91 13.94 -3.30
C GLN A 15 6.06 12.48 -3.68
N CYS A 16 5.33 12.01 -4.69
CA CYS A 16 5.52 10.66 -5.22
C CYS A 16 6.93 10.48 -5.81
N ASP A 17 7.49 11.49 -6.48
CA ASP A 17 8.86 11.44 -7.02
C ASP A 17 9.89 11.32 -5.89
N MET A 18 9.73 12.09 -4.82
CA MET A 18 10.59 11.99 -3.63
C MET A 18 10.57 10.58 -3.03
N LEU A 19 9.38 10.00 -2.84
CA LEU A 19 9.24 8.65 -2.28
C LEU A 19 9.90 7.58 -3.15
N ILE A 20 9.72 7.65 -4.47
CA ILE A 20 10.40 6.74 -5.42
C ILE A 20 11.92 6.99 -5.44
N GLY A 21 12.35 8.24 -5.28
CA GLY A 21 13.77 8.61 -5.21
C GLY A 21 14.45 8.02 -3.97
N TYR A 22 13.78 8.03 -2.82
CA TYR A 22 14.29 7.43 -1.59
C TYR A 22 14.51 5.93 -1.74
N THR A 23 13.56 5.20 -2.34
CA THR A 23 13.71 3.75 -2.52
C THR A 23 14.88 3.40 -3.44
N LYS A 24 15.06 4.13 -4.55
CA LYS A 24 16.17 3.89 -5.49
C LYS A 24 17.54 4.19 -4.86
N SER A 25 17.58 5.16 -3.93
CA SER A 25 18.80 5.51 -3.22
C SER A 25 19.14 4.49 -2.13
N ALA A 26 18.12 3.98 -1.42
CA ALA A 26 18.27 2.89 -0.46
C ALA A 26 18.77 1.61 -1.14
N ASP A 27 18.18 1.22 -2.28
CA ASP A 27 18.64 0.04 -3.06
C ASP A 27 20.11 0.17 -3.51
N ALA A 28 20.56 1.38 -3.84
CA ALA A 28 21.95 1.64 -4.22
C ALA A 28 22.92 1.58 -3.02
N ALA A 29 22.47 1.96 -1.82
CA ALA A 29 23.25 1.90 -0.59
C ALA A 29 23.29 0.46 -0.01
N ASP A 30 22.20 -0.29 -0.15
CA ASP A 30 21.94 -1.58 0.50
C ASP A 30 21.88 -2.78 -0.46
N ALA A 31 22.66 -2.76 -1.54
CA ALA A 31 22.82 -3.87 -2.51
C ALA A 31 23.25 -5.25 -1.91
N LYS A 32 23.22 -5.42 -0.59
CA LYS A 32 23.49 -6.66 0.14
C LYS A 32 22.31 -7.23 0.94
N LEU A 33 21.22 -6.50 1.21
CA LEU A 33 20.15 -7.01 2.10
C LEU A 33 18.73 -6.56 1.70
N VAL A 34 18.33 -6.80 0.44
CA VAL A 34 16.89 -6.87 0.14
C VAL A 34 16.29 -8.01 0.96
N ASN A 35 15.49 -7.68 1.97
CA ASN A 35 14.77 -8.64 2.79
C ASN A 35 13.77 -9.39 1.90
N ARG A 36 14.23 -10.48 1.27
CA ARG A 36 13.44 -11.36 0.41
C ARG A 36 12.39 -12.03 1.29
N SER A 37 11.22 -11.41 1.42
CA SER A 37 10.11 -11.97 2.18
C SER A 37 9.77 -13.37 1.64
N ALA A 38 9.73 -14.31 2.59
CA ALA A 38 9.59 -15.74 2.42
C ALA A 38 8.15 -16.13 2.09
N ASN A 39 7.83 -16.15 0.80
CA ASN A 39 6.99 -17.15 0.10
C ASN A 39 6.87 -16.70 -1.36
N HIS A 40 7.82 -17.15 -2.18
CA HIS A 40 8.03 -16.71 -3.58
C HIS A 40 6.81 -16.83 -4.51
N ASN A 41 5.74 -17.51 -4.07
CA ASN A 41 4.50 -17.69 -4.82
C ASN A 41 3.42 -16.65 -4.51
N ILE A 42 3.41 -16.05 -3.31
CA ILE A 42 2.33 -15.13 -2.93
C ILE A 42 2.70 -13.68 -3.24
N ARG A 43 3.96 -13.27 -3.02
CA ARG A 43 4.40 -11.88 -3.25
C ARG A 43 5.74 -11.84 -3.97
N ARG A 44 5.82 -10.98 -4.98
CA ARG A 44 7.04 -10.63 -5.70
C ARG A 44 7.15 -9.11 -5.77
N SER A 45 7.84 -8.54 -4.79
CA SER A 45 8.13 -7.10 -4.71
C SER A 45 9.37 -6.86 -3.87
N GLU A 46 9.99 -5.71 -4.04
CA GLU A 46 10.99 -5.15 -3.12
C GLU A 46 10.32 -4.15 -2.18
N LEU A 47 10.80 -4.06 -0.94
CA LEU A 47 10.20 -3.24 0.11
C LEU A 47 11.25 -2.39 0.80
N VAL A 48 10.88 -1.14 1.06
CA VAL A 48 11.61 -0.22 1.93
C VAL A 48 10.61 0.32 2.95
N TRP A 49 10.98 0.29 4.23
CA TRP A 49 10.13 0.86 5.27
C TRP A 49 10.41 2.35 5.43
N VAL A 50 9.36 3.15 5.64
CA VAL A 50 9.46 4.61 5.68
C VAL A 50 10.28 5.12 6.87
N ASP A 51 10.28 4.39 7.98
CA ASP A 51 11.11 4.64 9.17
C ASP A 51 12.60 4.32 8.97
N GLU A 52 12.96 3.63 7.88
CA GLU A 52 14.35 3.47 7.45
C GLU A 52 14.84 4.67 6.62
N ILE A 53 13.94 5.61 6.27
CA ILE A 53 14.23 6.80 5.46
C ILE A 53 14.10 8.06 6.33
N ALA A 54 15.24 8.65 6.72
CA ALA A 54 15.27 9.81 7.61
C ALA A 54 14.50 11.02 7.04
N GLU A 55 14.50 11.22 5.73
CA GLU A 55 13.85 12.33 5.04
C GLU A 55 12.34 12.13 4.80
N ALA A 56 11.76 11.03 5.29
CA ALA A 56 10.37 10.64 5.04
C ALA A 56 9.43 10.80 6.26
N GLU A 57 9.86 11.48 7.32
CA GLU A 57 9.04 11.73 8.53
C GLU A 57 7.66 12.35 8.21
N TRP A 58 7.58 13.20 7.18
CA TRP A 58 6.36 13.90 6.75
C TRP A 58 5.27 12.97 6.18
N VAL A 59 5.63 11.75 5.77
CA VAL A 59 4.75 10.82 5.07
C VAL A 59 3.62 10.33 5.98
N MET A 60 3.96 9.99 7.23
CA MET A 60 2.97 9.50 8.18
C MET A 60 1.92 10.57 8.52
N THR A 61 2.29 11.85 8.58
CA THR A 61 1.34 12.95 8.75
C THR A 61 0.28 12.95 7.66
N HIS A 62 0.69 12.81 6.39
CA HIS A 62 -0.24 12.79 5.25
C HIS A 62 -1.14 11.54 5.29
N LEU A 63 -0.56 10.38 5.59
CA LEU A 63 -1.32 9.13 5.69
C LEU A 63 -2.35 9.16 6.82
N ILE A 64 -2.03 9.78 7.96
CA ILE A 64 -2.97 9.98 9.07
C ILE A 64 -4.17 10.80 8.60
N ASP A 65 -3.97 11.89 7.85
CA ASP A 65 -5.06 12.73 7.36
C ASP A 65 -5.96 11.98 6.35
N VAL A 66 -5.37 11.20 5.44
CA VAL A 66 -6.09 10.30 4.53
C VAL A 66 -6.98 9.32 5.29
N VAL A 67 -6.43 8.66 6.31
CA VAL A 67 -7.17 7.70 7.14
C VAL A 67 -8.28 8.40 7.92
N ARG A 68 -8.01 9.56 8.52
CA ARG A 68 -9.02 10.33 9.27
C ARG A 68 -10.19 10.73 8.38
N GLN A 69 -9.91 11.19 7.17
CA GLN A 69 -10.94 11.52 6.19
C GLN A 69 -11.76 10.28 5.82
N ALA A 70 -11.11 9.22 5.32
CA ALA A 70 -11.79 8.01 4.88
C ALA A 70 -12.61 7.35 6.00
N ASN A 71 -12.07 7.32 7.22
CA ASN A 71 -12.76 6.74 8.37
C ASN A 71 -14.00 7.55 8.74
N ARG A 72 -13.92 8.89 8.76
CA ARG A 72 -15.08 9.74 9.05
C ARG A 72 -16.15 9.64 7.96
N ASP A 73 -15.73 9.61 6.70
CA ASP A 73 -16.66 9.75 5.57
C ASP A 73 -17.33 8.42 5.20
N VAL A 74 -16.70 7.26 5.52
CA VAL A 74 -17.18 5.94 5.06
C VAL A 74 -17.24 4.86 6.15
N TYR A 75 -16.18 4.68 6.94
CA TYR A 75 -15.99 3.42 7.69
C TYR A 75 -16.43 3.48 9.15
N ASN A 76 -16.23 4.62 9.80
CA ASN A 76 -16.52 4.87 11.20
C ASN A 76 -16.01 3.76 12.15
N PHE A 77 -14.79 3.27 11.93
CA PHE A 77 -14.13 2.32 12.81
C PHE A 77 -13.48 3.02 14.01
N ASP A 78 -13.44 2.31 15.14
CA ASP A 78 -12.65 2.71 16.32
C ASP A 78 -11.16 2.52 16.04
N LEU A 79 -10.55 3.53 15.42
CA LEU A 79 -9.11 3.57 15.16
C LEU A 79 -8.39 4.17 16.38
N THR A 80 -7.33 3.51 16.83
CA THR A 80 -6.59 3.91 18.04
C THR A 80 -5.18 4.35 17.74
N ASP A 81 -4.53 3.79 16.73
CA ASP A 81 -3.11 3.98 16.49
C ASP A 81 -2.66 3.52 15.09
N PHE A 82 -1.40 3.82 14.79
CA PHE A 82 -0.62 3.22 13.71
C PHE A 82 0.53 2.46 14.36
N SER A 83 0.35 1.15 14.56
CA SER A 83 1.35 0.27 15.20
C SER A 83 2.47 -0.19 14.25
N GLU A 84 2.39 0.17 12.97
CA GLU A 84 3.31 -0.28 11.93
C GLU A 84 3.75 0.90 11.05
N SER A 85 5.02 0.90 10.67
CA SER A 85 5.56 1.85 9.70
C SER A 85 4.92 1.65 8.32
N ALA A 86 4.86 2.71 7.53
CA ALA A 86 4.45 2.60 6.14
C ALA A 86 5.55 1.91 5.33
N GLN A 87 5.15 1.12 4.33
CA GLN A 87 6.08 0.44 3.42
C GLN A 87 5.91 0.99 2.00
N ILE A 88 7.02 1.25 1.32
CA ILE A 88 7.04 1.49 -0.12
C ILE A 88 7.39 0.17 -0.81
N ALA A 89 6.59 -0.23 -1.80
CA ALA A 89 6.76 -1.47 -2.54
C ALA A 89 7.06 -1.20 -4.02
N ARG A 90 8.14 -1.78 -4.55
CA ARG A 90 8.47 -1.83 -5.98
C ARG A 90 8.06 -3.18 -6.58
N TYR A 91 7.31 -3.12 -7.67
CA TYR A 91 6.91 -4.27 -8.49
C TYR A 91 7.46 -4.07 -9.91
N GLY A 92 8.47 -4.85 -10.27
CA GLY A 92 9.10 -4.79 -11.59
C GLY A 92 8.59 -5.86 -12.56
N ALA A 93 8.44 -5.49 -13.83
CA ALA A 93 8.06 -6.42 -14.91
C ALA A 93 9.05 -7.58 -15.08
N GLU A 94 10.33 -7.36 -14.78
CA GLU A 94 11.42 -8.34 -14.93
C GLU A 94 11.24 -9.59 -14.05
N ARG A 95 10.35 -9.54 -13.06
CA ARG A 95 9.98 -10.68 -12.21
C ARG A 95 8.47 -10.94 -12.17
N GLN A 96 7.72 -10.30 -13.08
CA GLN A 96 6.26 -10.24 -13.05
C GLN A 96 5.76 -9.86 -11.65
N GLY A 97 6.28 -8.76 -11.10
CA GLY A 97 6.00 -8.35 -9.72
C GLY A 97 4.50 -8.33 -9.42
N HIS A 98 4.08 -8.96 -8.32
CA HIS A 98 2.68 -9.11 -7.92
C HIS A 98 2.54 -9.34 -6.41
N PHE A 99 1.29 -9.36 -5.94
CA PHE A 99 0.91 -9.90 -4.64
C PHE A 99 -0.43 -10.60 -4.82
N ASP A 100 -0.48 -11.92 -4.77
CA ASP A 100 -1.70 -12.71 -4.98
C ASP A 100 -2.73 -12.47 -3.86
N TRP A 101 -3.94 -13.00 -4.03
CA TRP A 101 -5.06 -12.81 -3.11
C TRP A 101 -4.69 -13.09 -1.66
N HIS A 102 -4.83 -12.07 -0.82
CA HIS A 102 -4.57 -12.14 0.61
C HIS A 102 -5.48 -11.19 1.38
N SER A 103 -5.49 -11.36 2.70
CA SER A 103 -6.07 -10.41 3.65
C SER A 103 -4.95 -9.81 4.48
N ASP A 104 -5.08 -8.53 4.84
CA ASP A 104 -4.07 -7.86 5.66
C ASP A 104 -4.26 -8.14 7.15
N ILE A 105 -5.46 -8.52 7.58
CA ILE A 105 -5.69 -9.03 8.93
C ILE A 105 -5.21 -10.47 9.05
N GLY A 106 -4.65 -10.83 10.21
CA GLY A 106 -4.18 -12.19 10.48
C GLY A 106 -3.77 -12.38 11.93
N GLU A 107 -3.20 -13.54 12.29
CA GLU A 107 -2.89 -13.91 13.67
C GLU A 107 -1.73 -13.11 14.32
N GLY A 108 -0.97 -12.35 13.53
CA GLY A 108 0.16 -11.54 14.02
C GLY A 108 -0.26 -10.47 15.04
N GLN A 109 0.65 -10.12 15.97
CA GLN A 109 0.39 -9.15 17.04
C GLN A 109 -0.22 -7.82 16.54
N PHE A 110 0.31 -7.29 15.44
CA PHE A 110 -0.19 -6.07 14.79
C PHE A 110 -1.27 -6.39 13.76
N ALA A 111 -1.04 -7.41 12.93
CA ALA A 111 -1.95 -7.82 11.87
C ALA A 111 -3.39 -8.03 12.37
N ARG A 112 -3.57 -8.66 13.55
CA ARG A 112 -4.90 -8.93 14.13
C ARG A 112 -5.70 -7.68 14.51
N LYS A 113 -5.05 -6.52 14.57
CA LYS A 113 -5.63 -5.23 14.95
C LYS A 113 -5.86 -4.31 13.75
N ARG A 114 -5.40 -4.67 12.55
CA ARG A 114 -5.54 -3.84 11.35
C ARG A 114 -7.02 -3.67 11.01
N LYS A 115 -7.43 -2.42 10.82
CA LYS A 115 -8.80 -2.00 10.53
C LYS A 115 -8.93 -1.50 9.11
N LEU A 116 -8.07 -0.55 8.73
CA LEU A 116 -8.03 0.02 7.40
C LEU A 116 -6.66 -0.18 6.79
N THR A 117 -6.65 -0.63 5.55
CA THR A 117 -5.48 -0.63 4.68
C THR A 117 -5.56 0.60 3.78
N VAL A 118 -4.44 1.30 3.65
CA VAL A 118 -4.26 2.38 2.68
C VAL A 118 -3.24 1.95 1.65
N VAL A 119 -3.55 2.09 0.37
CA VAL A 119 -2.61 1.91 -0.74
C VAL A 119 -2.60 3.18 -1.60
N VAL A 120 -1.45 3.86 -1.65
CA VAL A 120 -1.24 5.05 -2.49
C VAL A 120 -0.52 4.64 -3.77
N GLN A 121 -1.02 5.09 -4.92
CA GLN A 121 -0.35 4.90 -6.22
C GLN A 121 0.78 5.93 -6.36
N LEU A 122 2.03 5.49 -6.52
CA LEU A 122 3.18 6.41 -6.65
C LEU A 122 3.64 6.58 -8.09
N SER A 123 3.52 5.52 -8.90
CA SER A 123 3.91 5.55 -10.33
C SER A 123 2.89 6.30 -11.19
N ASP A 124 3.36 6.88 -12.30
CA ASP A 124 2.49 7.30 -13.39
C ASP A 124 1.93 6.07 -14.10
N PRO A 125 0.59 5.93 -14.25
CA PRO A 125 -0.03 4.78 -14.92
C PRO A 125 0.38 4.63 -16.40
N ALA A 126 0.91 5.67 -17.05
CA ALA A 126 1.43 5.58 -18.42
C ALA A 126 2.79 4.86 -18.50
N GLN A 127 3.47 4.65 -17.37
CA GLN A 127 4.82 4.06 -17.32
C GLN A 127 4.84 2.54 -17.10
N TYR A 128 3.68 1.91 -16.89
CA TYR A 128 3.58 0.47 -16.66
C TYR A 128 2.24 -0.11 -17.12
N THR A 129 2.22 -1.41 -17.44
CA THR A 129 0.99 -2.18 -17.68
C THR A 129 0.84 -3.32 -16.66
N GLY A 130 -0.37 -3.83 -16.49
CA GLY A 130 -0.69 -4.74 -15.39
C GLY A 130 -0.70 -4.02 -14.03
N GLY A 131 -0.21 -4.67 -12.97
CA GLY A 131 -0.01 -4.06 -11.65
C GLY A 131 -1.29 -3.52 -11.00
N THR A 132 -2.46 -4.05 -11.35
CA THR A 132 -3.75 -3.52 -10.90
C THR A 132 -4.02 -3.96 -9.47
N LEU A 133 -4.36 -3.00 -8.59
CA LEU A 133 -4.92 -3.32 -7.28
C LEU A 133 -6.36 -3.78 -7.46
N GLU A 134 -6.65 -4.98 -7.01
CA GLU A 134 -7.96 -5.61 -7.06
C GLU A 134 -8.44 -5.91 -5.65
N VAL A 135 -9.65 -5.46 -5.29
CA VAL A 135 -10.24 -5.66 -3.96
C VAL A 135 -11.59 -6.35 -4.09
N MET A 136 -11.76 -7.47 -3.41
CA MET A 136 -13.01 -8.22 -3.37
C MET A 136 -13.94 -7.63 -2.30
N ALA A 137 -14.56 -6.49 -2.62
CA ALA A 137 -15.48 -5.78 -1.71
C ALA A 137 -16.87 -6.42 -1.59
N SER A 138 -17.28 -7.23 -2.58
CA SER A 138 -18.54 -7.98 -2.56
C SER A 138 -18.41 -9.24 -3.43
N ASN A 139 -19.46 -9.60 -4.18
CA ASN A 139 -19.46 -10.71 -5.13
C ASN A 139 -18.62 -10.46 -6.40
N ALA A 140 -18.03 -9.28 -6.54
CA ALA A 140 -17.18 -8.89 -7.66
C ALA A 140 -15.96 -8.09 -7.16
N THR A 141 -14.88 -8.18 -7.93
CA THR A 141 -13.68 -7.40 -7.72
C THR A 141 -13.92 -5.93 -8.10
N THR A 142 -13.53 -5.03 -7.20
CA THR A 142 -13.43 -3.59 -7.47
C THR A 142 -11.98 -3.25 -7.79
N LEU A 143 -11.75 -2.50 -8.86
CA LEU A 143 -10.42 -2.06 -9.24
C LEU A 143 -10.06 -0.78 -8.50
N GLY A 144 -8.87 -0.74 -7.91
CA GLY A 144 -8.30 0.49 -7.38
C GLY A 144 -7.96 1.46 -8.50
N GLN A 145 -8.27 2.74 -8.29
CA GLN A 145 -7.82 3.83 -9.17
C GLN A 145 -6.30 3.82 -9.31
N LYS A 146 -5.80 4.10 -10.52
CA LYS A 146 -4.37 4.02 -10.87
C LYS A 146 -3.69 5.39 -10.92
N GLU A 147 -4.48 6.45 -10.87
CA GLU A 147 -4.05 7.83 -10.96
C GLU A 147 -3.00 8.10 -9.88
N ARG A 148 -1.84 8.61 -10.31
CA ARG A 148 -0.71 8.90 -9.44
C ARG A 148 -1.10 9.85 -8.31
N GLY A 149 -0.66 9.54 -7.09
CA GLY A 149 -0.95 10.31 -5.89
C GLY A 149 -2.29 9.98 -5.24
N THR A 150 -3.09 9.10 -5.83
CA THR A 150 -4.39 8.68 -5.30
C THR A 150 -4.20 7.63 -4.21
N ALA A 151 -4.88 7.81 -3.07
CA ALA A 151 -4.97 6.83 -2.01
C ALA A 151 -6.27 6.03 -2.11
N ILE A 152 -6.16 4.70 -2.04
CA ILE A 152 -7.27 3.77 -1.96
C ILE A 152 -7.29 3.21 -0.55
N VAL A 153 -8.41 3.41 0.16
CA VAL A 153 -8.62 2.96 1.53
C VAL A 153 -9.69 1.87 1.53
N PHE A 154 -9.47 0.80 2.29
CA PHE A 154 -10.44 -0.28 2.41
C PHE A 154 -10.26 -1.05 3.73
N PRO A 155 -11.31 -1.74 4.23
CA PRO A 155 -11.19 -2.57 5.42
C PRO A 155 -10.16 -3.69 5.24
N SER A 156 -9.24 -3.83 6.20
CA SER A 156 -8.08 -4.74 6.10
C SER A 156 -8.45 -6.23 6.06
N TYR A 157 -9.70 -6.59 6.38
CA TYR A 157 -10.18 -7.96 6.26
C TYR A 157 -10.57 -8.35 4.82
N LEU A 158 -10.70 -7.38 3.90
CA LEU A 158 -11.06 -7.68 2.51
C LEU A 158 -9.92 -8.39 1.78
N LEU A 159 -10.30 -9.43 1.02
CA LEU A 159 -9.37 -10.07 0.10
C LEU A 159 -8.99 -9.10 -1.00
N HIS A 160 -7.70 -8.98 -1.25
CA HIS A 160 -7.17 -8.12 -2.31
C HIS A 160 -5.88 -8.67 -2.88
N ARG A 161 -5.51 -8.18 -4.07
CA ARG A 161 -4.28 -8.54 -4.77
C ARG A 161 -3.74 -7.39 -5.60
N VAL A 162 -2.49 -7.52 -6.02
CA VAL A 162 -1.87 -6.74 -7.10
C VAL A 162 -1.58 -7.70 -8.25
N THR A 163 -2.21 -7.49 -9.40
CA THR A 163 -1.95 -8.33 -10.58
C THR A 163 -0.51 -8.17 -11.07
N PRO A 164 0.05 -9.16 -11.79
CA PRO A 164 1.40 -9.04 -12.34
C PRO A 164 1.63 -7.75 -13.12
N VAL A 165 2.76 -7.09 -12.87
CA VAL A 165 3.28 -6.03 -13.73
C VAL A 165 3.85 -6.67 -14.99
N GLU A 166 3.40 -6.21 -16.15
CA GLU A 166 3.74 -6.77 -17.46
C GLU A 166 4.83 -5.96 -18.17
N THR A 167 4.81 -4.63 -18.00
CA THR A 167 5.82 -3.71 -18.51
C THR A 167 6.12 -2.62 -17.49
N GLY A 168 7.34 -2.09 -17.49
CA GLY A 168 7.74 -1.01 -16.60
C GLY A 168 7.85 -1.41 -15.12
N GLU A 169 7.67 -0.42 -14.25
CA GLU A 169 7.79 -0.56 -12.79
C GLU A 169 6.63 0.16 -12.08
N ARG A 170 6.00 -0.54 -11.13
CA ARG A 170 4.96 0.02 -10.27
C ARG A 170 5.48 0.20 -8.85
N PHE A 171 5.34 1.42 -8.34
CA PHE A 171 5.60 1.77 -6.95
C PHE A 171 4.28 2.09 -6.22
N SER A 172 4.15 1.61 -4.99
CA SER A 172 3.03 1.97 -4.11
C SER A 172 3.48 2.14 -2.67
N LEU A 173 2.82 3.04 -1.94
CA LEU A 173 2.99 3.24 -0.50
C LEU A 173 1.81 2.59 0.23
N THR A 174 2.08 1.79 1.26
CA THR A 174 1.06 1.08 2.03
C THR A 174 1.23 1.31 3.51
N VAL A 175 0.13 1.54 4.22
CA VAL A 175 0.10 1.59 5.69
C VAL A 175 -1.22 1.01 6.20
N TRP A 176 -1.23 0.64 7.48
CA TRP A 176 -2.41 0.13 8.16
C TRP A 176 -2.74 0.97 9.39
N ALA A 177 -4.02 1.28 9.57
CA ALA A 177 -4.55 1.84 10.80
C ALA A 177 -5.11 0.73 11.69
N HIS A 178 -4.88 0.83 13.00
CA HIS A 178 -5.18 -0.22 13.96
C HIS A 178 -6.30 0.20 14.92
N GLY A 179 -6.95 -0.80 15.50
CA GLY A 179 -8.01 -0.63 16.49
C GLY A 179 -8.25 -1.87 17.33
N PRO A 180 -9.25 -1.85 18.24
CA PRO A 180 -9.67 -3.03 18.99
C PRO A 180 -10.07 -4.19 18.05
N ALA A 181 -10.00 -5.44 18.50
CA ALA A 181 -10.45 -6.58 17.70
C ALA A 181 -11.88 -6.38 17.16
N PHE A 182 -12.17 -6.87 15.95
CA PHE A 182 -13.55 -6.91 15.46
C PHE A 182 -14.41 -7.73 16.43
N ARG A 183 -15.63 -7.25 16.68
CA ARG A 183 -16.61 -7.86 17.59
C ARG A 183 -17.90 -8.11 16.83
#